data_AF-T1BWN0-F1
#
_entry.id   AF-T1BWN0-F1
#
_cell.length_a   1.000
_cell.length_b   1.000
_cell.length_c   1.000
_cell.angle_alpha   90.00
_cell.angle_beta   90.00
_cell.angle_gamma   90.00
#
_symmetry.space_group_name_H-M   'P 1'
#
loop_
_entity.id
_entity.type
_entity.pdbx_description
1 polymer ?
#
loop_
_entity_poly.entity_id
_entity_poly.type
_entity_poly.pdbx_seq_one_letter_code
_entity_poly.pdbx_strand_id
1 'polypeptide(L)'
;MITPYQAVFLDNGQFFYGKVDQSLSGFLLLTDIYYIQGSQDPETKQVKNILIQRGKEWHGPDRMFLNLRHVVAIEPVTSTSEVARLIEKQTNSEK
;
A
#
# COMPACT_ATOMS: atom_id res chain seq x y z
N MET A 1 -14.10 9.43 -9.17
CA MET A 1 -13.34 10.28 -8.23
C MET A 1 -12.07 9.53 -7.85
N ILE A 2 -11.00 10.23 -7.45
CA ILE A 2 -9.76 9.61 -6.97
C ILE A 2 -9.73 9.62 -5.45
N THR A 3 -9.13 8.60 -4.84
CA THR A 3 -8.87 8.58 -3.41
C THR A 3 -7.60 9.38 -3.08
N PRO A 4 -7.33 9.67 -1.80
CA PRO A 4 -6.02 10.22 -1.40
C PRO A 4 -4.85 9.25 -1.57
N TYR A 5 -5.09 7.98 -1.93
CA TYR A 5 -4.06 6.95 -2.06
C TYR A 5 -3.51 6.85 -3.48
N GLN A 6 -2.23 6.53 -3.56
CA GLN A 6 -1.51 6.23 -4.79
C GLN A 6 -0.89 4.84 -4.69
N ALA A 7 -0.89 4.14 -5.80
CA ALA A 7 -0.11 2.96 -6.07
C ALA A 7 1.33 3.38 -6.41
N VAL A 8 2.33 2.81 -5.73
CA VAL A 8 3.76 3.10 -5.94
C VAL A 8 4.47 1.81 -6.28
N PHE A 9 5.02 1.74 -7.49
CA PHE A 9 5.72 0.58 -8.04
C PHE A 9 7.23 0.76 -7.88
N LEU A 10 7.89 -0.24 -7.31
CA LEU A 10 9.35 -0.26 -7.16
C LEU A 10 10.00 -1.14 -8.23
N ASP A 11 11.25 -0.82 -8.56
CA ASP A 11 12.06 -1.54 -9.56
C ASP A 11 12.42 -2.98 -9.16
N ASN A 12 12.26 -3.31 -7.87
CA ASN A 12 12.40 -4.66 -7.33
C ASN A 12 11.10 -5.48 -7.35
N GLY A 13 10.03 -4.96 -7.95
CA GLY A 13 8.72 -5.61 -8.05
C GLY A 13 7.83 -5.46 -6.82
N GLN A 14 8.28 -4.77 -5.78
CA GLN A 14 7.42 -4.44 -4.63
C GLN A 14 6.38 -3.38 -5.02
N PHE A 15 5.21 -3.49 -4.41
CA PHE A 15 4.09 -2.62 -4.66
C PHE A 15 3.43 -2.15 -3.38
N PHE A 16 3.28 -0.84 -3.23
CA PHE A 16 2.67 -0.21 -2.08
C PHE A 16 1.50 0.68 -2.50
N TYR A 17 0.53 0.81 -1.61
CA TYR A 17 -0.52 1.82 -1.70
C TYR A 17 -0.40 2.74 -0.49
N GLY A 18 -0.40 4.04 -0.69
CA GLY A 18 -0.30 4.98 0.43
C GLY A 18 -0.54 6.40 -0.01
N LYS A 19 -0.54 7.31 0.94
CA LYS A 19 -0.53 8.75 0.64
C LYS A 19 0.90 9.17 0.35
N VAL A 20 1.07 9.87 -0.77
CA VAL A 20 2.38 10.30 -1.26
C VAL A 20 2.61 11.77 -0.94
N ASP A 21 3.81 12.09 -0.45
CA ASP A 21 4.36 13.43 -0.34
C ASP A 21 5.75 13.47 -1.02
N GLN A 22 5.95 14.46 -1.90
CA GLN A 22 7.16 14.68 -2.71
C GLN A 22 7.95 15.92 -2.28
N SER A 23 7.67 16.47 -1.11
CA SER A 23 8.34 17.67 -0.60
C SER A 23 9.84 17.47 -0.30
N LEU A 24 10.28 16.23 -0.07
CA LEU A 24 11.67 15.90 0.21
C LEU A 24 12.44 15.56 -1.08
N SER A 25 13.46 16.36 -1.41
CA SER A 25 14.27 16.15 -2.62
C SER A 25 14.91 14.75 -2.64
N GLY A 26 14.72 14.03 -3.74
CA GLY A 26 15.27 12.69 -3.96
C GLY A 26 14.50 11.55 -3.28
N PHE A 27 13.47 11.85 -2.48
CA PHE A 27 12.68 10.85 -1.77
C PHE A 27 11.17 11.04 -1.95
N LEU A 28 10.45 9.93 -1.94
CA LEU A 28 9.00 9.87 -1.82
C LEU A 28 8.65 9.50 -0.39
N LEU A 29 7.94 10.36 0.33
CA LEU A 29 7.36 10.00 1.61
C LEU A 29 6.02 9.28 1.37
N LEU A 30 5.88 8.11 1.95
CA LEU A 30 4.66 7.32 2.00
C LEU A 30 4.15 7.25 3.44
N THR A 31 2.85 7.48 3.63
CA THR A 31 2.11 7.31 4.89
C THR A 31 0.80 6.55 4.63
N ASP A 32 0.16 6.05 5.70
CA ASP A 32 -1.04 5.20 5.61
C ASP A 32 -0.84 4.07 4.59
N ILE A 33 0.21 3.27 4.83
CA ILE A 33 0.76 2.37 3.83
C ILE A 33 0.07 1.01 3.89
N TYR A 34 -0.30 0.49 2.73
CA TYR A 34 -0.89 -0.83 2.52
C TYR A 34 -0.13 -1.61 1.45
N TYR A 35 -0.18 -2.92 1.51
CA TYR A 35 0.32 -3.83 0.47
C TYR A 35 -0.55 -5.09 0.38
N ILE A 36 -0.52 -5.76 -0.76
CA ILE A 36 -1.24 -7.03 -0.94
C ILE A 36 -0.29 -8.18 -0.61
N GLN A 37 -0.76 -9.11 0.21
CA GLN A 37 -0.08 -10.37 0.49
C GLN A 37 -0.96 -11.53 0.03
N GLY A 38 -0.36 -12.51 -0.64
CA GLY A 38 -1.02 -13.78 -0.88
C GLY A 38 -1.07 -14.59 0.41
N SER A 39 -2.26 -14.99 0.83
CA SER A 39 -2.47 -15.96 1.91
C SER A 39 -3.00 -17.25 1.30
N GLN A 40 -2.30 -18.36 1.56
CA GLN A 40 -2.76 -19.66 1.11
C GLN A 40 -3.66 -20.28 2.19
N ASP A 41 -4.86 -20.67 1.78
CA ASP A 41 -5.74 -21.48 2.61
C ASP A 41 -5.09 -22.85 2.86
N PRO A 42 -4.88 -23.25 4.12
CA PRO A 42 -4.18 -24.48 4.45
C PRO A 42 -4.95 -25.74 4.04
N GLU A 43 -6.28 -25.68 4.01
CA GLU A 43 -7.17 -26.80 3.70
C GLU A 43 -7.43 -26.91 2.19
N THR A 44 -7.78 -25.79 1.55
CA THR A 44 -8.22 -25.79 0.15
C THR A 44 -7.09 -25.48 -0.84
N LYS A 45 -5.91 -25.08 -0.35
CA LYS A 45 -4.77 -24.59 -1.15
C LYS A 45 -5.05 -23.36 -2.00
N GLN A 46 -6.24 -22.76 -1.90
CA GLN A 46 -6.59 -21.55 -2.64
C GLN A 46 -5.76 -20.37 -2.15
N VAL A 47 -5.25 -19.56 -3.08
CA VAL A 47 -4.54 -18.33 -2.76
C VAL A 47 -5.53 -17.18 -2.74
N LYS A 48 -5.63 -16.50 -1.59
CA LYS A 48 -6.43 -15.31 -1.42
C LYS A 48 -5.52 -14.10 -1.24
N ASN A 49 -5.77 -13.07 -2.02
CA ASN A 49 -5.10 -11.78 -1.84
C ASN A 49 -5.75 -11.05 -0.65
N ILE A 50 -4.94 -10.69 0.33
CA ILE A 50 -5.34 -9.90 1.49
C ILE A 50 -4.61 -8.57 1.49
N LEU A 51 -5.32 -7.50 1.83
CA LEU A 51 -4.73 -6.19 2.07
C LEU A 51 -4.15 -6.18 3.48
N ILE A 52 -2.89 -5.78 3.60
CA ILE A 52 -2.19 -5.60 4.86
C ILE A 52 -1.90 -4.12 5.03
N GLN A 53 -2.19 -3.58 6.22
CA GLN A 53 -1.72 -2.27 6.62
C GLN A 53 -0.38 -2.40 7.32
N ARG A 54 0.60 -1.64 6.85
CA ARG A 54 1.94 -1.54 7.43
C ARG A 54 1.90 -0.75 8.73
N GLY A 55 2.75 -1.15 9.67
CA GLY A 55 2.93 -0.55 11.00
C GLY A 55 2.93 -1.56 12.14
N LYS A 56 2.47 -2.80 11.88
CA LYS A 56 2.43 -3.90 12.87
C LYS A 56 3.59 -4.90 12.68
N GLU A 57 4.56 -4.59 11.81
CA GLU A 57 5.80 -5.35 11.68
C GLU A 57 6.71 -5.18 12.92
N TRP A 58 7.72 -6.04 13.06
CA TRP A 58 8.57 -6.09 14.25
C TRP A 58 9.31 -4.78 14.56
N HIS A 59 9.61 -3.97 13.53
CA HIS A 59 10.24 -2.66 13.67
C HIS A 59 9.24 -1.50 13.73
N GLY A 60 7.93 -1.77 13.78
CA GLY A 60 6.86 -0.78 14.00
C GLY A 60 6.91 0.47 13.11
N PRO A 61 6.98 0.35 11.78
CA PRO A 61 7.16 1.51 10.90
C PRO A 61 5.90 2.40 10.84
N ASP A 62 6.03 3.70 11.08
CA ASP A 62 4.92 4.67 10.92
C ASP A 62 4.85 5.28 9.50
N ARG A 63 5.99 5.34 8.79
CA ARG A 63 6.13 5.91 7.45
C ARG A 63 7.27 5.26 6.67
N MET A 64 7.39 5.60 5.38
CA MET A 64 8.48 5.12 4.53
C MET A 64 9.00 6.23 3.63
N PHE A 65 10.32 6.40 3.59
CA PHE A 65 11.00 7.22 2.60
C PHE A 65 11.54 6.30 1.50
N LEU A 66 10.98 6.39 0.30
CA LEU A 66 11.49 5.68 -0.86
C LEU A 66 12.44 6.57 -1.63
N ASN A 67 13.60 6.05 -2.01
CA ASN A 67 14.47 6.75 -2.94
C ASN A 67 13.79 6.80 -4.32
N LEU A 68 13.59 8.01 -4.86
CA LEU A 68 12.88 8.22 -6.12
C LEU A 68 13.55 7.49 -7.30
N ARG A 69 14.85 7.20 -7.23
CA ARG A 69 15.56 6.44 -8.28
C ARG A 69 15.08 5.00 -8.43
N HIS A 70 14.40 4.45 -7.42
CA HIS A 70 13.86 3.08 -7.44
C HIS A 70 12.34 3.04 -7.68
N VAL A 71 11.71 4.21 -7.88
CA VAL A 71 10.28 4.29 -8.20
C VAL A 71 10.10 4.22 -9.70
N VAL A 72 9.36 3.21 -10.16
CA VAL A 72 9.09 2.97 -11.59
C VAL A 72 7.85 3.75 -12.05
N ALA A 73 6.80 3.75 -11.23
CA ALA A 73 5.55 4.42 -11.54
C ALA A 73 4.80 4.81 -10.25
N ILE A 74 3.96 5.84 -10.38
CA ILE A 74 3.00 6.25 -9.36
C ILE A 74 1.65 6.42 -10.06
N GLU A 75 0.63 5.70 -9.59
CA GLU A 75 -0.72 5.75 -10.16
C GLU A 75 -1.77 6.13 -9.11
N PRO A 76 -2.79 6.92 -9.47
CA PRO A 76 -3.87 7.22 -8.53
C PRO A 76 -4.73 5.99 -8.27
N VAL A 77 -5.10 5.77 -7.01
CA VAL A 77 -6.12 4.76 -6.66
C VAL A 77 -7.50 5.39 -6.84
N THR A 78 -8.30 4.83 -7.73
CA THR A 78 -9.67 5.30 -8.00
C THR A 78 -10.63 4.85 -6.90
N SER A 79 -11.68 5.64 -6.66
CA SER A 79 -12.70 5.33 -5.65
C SER A 79 -13.50 4.05 -5.94
N THR A 80 -13.49 3.57 -7.18
CA THR A 80 -14.18 2.34 -7.60
C THR A 80 -13.29 1.10 -7.58
N SER A 81 -12.01 1.25 -7.23
CA SER A 81 -11.07 0.14 -7.18
C SER A 81 -11.35 -0.79 -5.99
N GLU A 82 -11.03 -2.07 -6.15
CA GLU A 82 -11.09 -3.04 -5.06
C GLU A 82 -10.18 -2.64 -3.88
N VAL A 83 -9.02 -2.05 -4.18
CA VAL A 83 -8.09 -1.54 -3.17
C VAL A 83 -8.74 -0.46 -2.31
N ALA A 84 -9.39 0.53 -2.94
CA ALA A 84 -10.09 1.59 -2.19
C ALA A 84 -11.17 1.01 -1.26
N ARG A 85 -11.94 0.05 -1.75
CA ARG A 85 -12.98 -0.64 -0.96
C ARG A 85 -12.39 -1.41 0.22
N LEU A 86 -11.26 -2.09 0.03
CA LEU A 86 -10.59 -2.84 1.10
C LEU A 86 -10.01 -1.92 2.18
N ILE A 87 -9.38 -0.82 1.78
CA ILE A 87 -8.88 0.20 2.72
C ILE A 87 -10.03 0.75 3.57
N GLU A 88 -11.12 1.18 2.94
CA GLU A 88 -12.30 1.72 3.63
C GLU A 88 -12.88 0.71 4.63
N LYS A 89 -13.05 -0.55 4.21
CA LYS A 89 -13.55 -1.61 5.08
C LYS A 89 -12.67 -1.83 6.31
N GLN A 90 -11.34 -1.84 6.13
CA GLN A 90 -10.41 -2.03 7.22
C GLN A 90 -10.42 -0.83 8.19
N THR A 91 -10.37 0.40 7.68
CA THR A 91 -10.43 1.62 8.50
C THR A 91 -11.71 1.70 9.32
N ASN A 92 -12.86 1.28 8.76
CA ASN A 92 -14.12 1.25 9.49
C ASN A 92 -14.21 0.13 10.54
N SER A 93 -13.41 -0.94 10.40
CA SER A 93 -13.38 -2.05 11.36
C SER A 93 -12.45 -1.79 12.55
N GLU A 94 -11.52 -0.84 12.41
CA GLU A 94 -10.61 -0.40 13.48
C GLU A 94 -11.15 0.77 14.32
N LYS A 95 -12.31 1.33 13.94
CA LYS A 95 -13.07 2.33 14.73
C LYS A 95 -14.01 1.65 15.71
#